data_AF-A0A1H2X5B2-F1
#
_entry.id   AF-A0A1H2X5B2-F1
#
_cell.length_a   1.000
_cell.length_b   1.000
_cell.length_c   1.000
_cell.angle_alpha   90.00
_cell.angle_beta   90.00
_cell.angle_gamma   90.00
#
_symmetry.space_group_name_H-M   'P 1'
#
loop_
_entity.id
_entity.type
_entity.pdbx_description
1 polymer ?
#
loop_
_entity_poly.entity_id
_entity_poly.type
_entity_poly.pdbx_seq_one_letter_code
_entity_poly.pdbx_strand_id
1 'polypeptide(L)'
;MENRKKVAFYTLGCKLNFSETSTIARNFQDEGFDRVDFEEVADMYVINTCSVTENADKQFKQVVKKAMKLNDKAFVAAVGCYAQLKPEELAAVDGVDLVLGATEKFKILDYINDLSKNDMGEVHSCEISEADFYVGSYSIGDRTRAFLKVQDGCDYKCTYCTIPLARGISRSDELENVLKNAKDISAQDIKEIVLTGVNIGDYGKGEFGNKKHEHTFLELVQELDKVEGIERLRISSIEPNLLKNETIEFVSKSRTFVPHFHIPLQSGSNDILKLMKRRYQREVYTERVNKIREVMPHACIGVDVIVGFPGETDEHFLETYHFLNDMDISYLHVFTYSERDNTEAADMPGVVAANVRSKRSKMMRGLSVKKRRAFYESQLGTNRTVLFESENKEGYIHGFTENYVKVKTPWNPELVNTLHEINLTKIDDDGSVRMEFVSALV
;
A
#
# COMPACT_ATOMS: atom_id res chain seq x y z
N MET A 1 -24.48 3.71 -33.28
CA MET A 1 -23.49 3.64 -32.19
C MET A 1 -24.30 3.72 -30.91
N GLU A 2 -24.50 2.59 -30.23
CA GLU A 2 -25.11 2.60 -28.91
C GLU A 2 -24.26 3.49 -28.00
N ASN A 3 -24.91 4.41 -27.30
CA ASN A 3 -24.25 5.37 -26.42
C ASN A 3 -23.77 4.59 -25.19
N ARG A 4 -22.53 4.09 -25.23
CA ARG A 4 -21.94 3.33 -24.14
C ARG A 4 -21.91 4.17 -22.88
N LYS A 5 -22.32 3.57 -21.77
CA LYS A 5 -22.34 4.22 -20.46
C LYS A 5 -20.91 4.49 -20.00
N LYS A 6 -20.66 5.67 -19.45
CA LYS A 6 -19.36 6.09 -18.94
C LYS A 6 -19.25 5.83 -17.45
N VAL A 7 -18.11 5.29 -17.01
CA VAL A 7 -17.81 5.07 -15.60
C VAL A 7 -16.46 5.69 -15.22
N ALA A 8 -16.40 6.33 -14.06
CA ALA A 8 -15.19 6.89 -13.51
C ALA A 8 -14.89 6.34 -12.11
N PHE A 9 -13.61 6.17 -11.80
CA PHE A 9 -13.16 5.56 -10.54
C PHE A 9 -12.31 6.53 -9.73
N TYR A 10 -12.52 6.58 -8.42
CA TYR A 10 -11.65 7.30 -7.49
C TYR A 10 -11.19 6.38 -6.37
N THR A 11 -9.88 6.30 -6.18
CA THR A 11 -9.29 5.44 -5.13
C THR A 11 -8.76 6.28 -3.98
N LEU A 12 -9.32 6.06 -2.79
CA LEU A 12 -8.79 6.54 -1.53
C LEU A 12 -7.99 5.43 -0.84
N GLY A 13 -6.84 5.77 -0.26
CA GLY A 13 -6.12 4.88 0.65
C GLY A 13 -4.90 4.19 0.07
N CYS A 14 -4.83 2.86 0.24
CA CYS A 14 -3.59 2.09 0.14
C CYS A 14 -3.44 1.36 -1.21
N LYS A 15 -2.26 0.77 -1.42
CA LYS A 15 -1.92 -0.01 -2.64
C LYS A 15 -2.93 -1.13 -2.94
N LEU A 16 -3.51 -1.74 -1.90
CA LEU A 16 -4.59 -2.73 -2.05
C LEU A 16 -5.82 -2.11 -2.71
N ASN A 17 -6.26 -0.94 -2.26
CA ASN A 17 -7.41 -0.29 -2.86
C ASN A 17 -7.14 0.04 -4.35
N PHE A 18 -5.91 0.41 -4.72
CA PHE A 18 -5.55 0.62 -6.13
C PHE A 18 -5.65 -0.67 -6.96
N SER A 19 -5.13 -1.80 -6.46
CA SER A 19 -5.22 -3.07 -7.21
C SER A 19 -6.67 -3.55 -7.35
N GLU A 20 -7.49 -3.35 -6.32
CA GLU A 20 -8.93 -3.66 -6.34
C GLU A 20 -9.70 -2.76 -7.30
N THR A 21 -9.46 -1.45 -7.28
CA THR A 21 -10.12 -0.51 -8.19
C THR A 21 -9.81 -0.83 -9.65
N SER A 22 -8.55 -1.07 -10.01
CA SER A 22 -8.21 -1.41 -11.40
C SER A 22 -8.83 -2.74 -11.83
N THR A 23 -9.05 -3.67 -10.90
CA THR A 23 -9.72 -4.95 -11.19
C THR A 23 -11.22 -4.74 -11.44
N ILE A 24 -11.88 -3.97 -10.58
CA ILE A 24 -13.28 -3.57 -10.79
C ILE A 24 -13.43 -2.83 -12.12
N ALA A 25 -12.52 -1.90 -12.42
CA ALA A 25 -12.56 -1.13 -13.66
C ALA A 25 -12.46 -2.00 -14.92
N ARG A 26 -11.68 -3.08 -14.90
CA ARG A 26 -11.63 -4.05 -16.02
C ARG A 26 -12.97 -4.76 -16.20
N ASN A 27 -13.61 -5.21 -15.13
CA ASN A 27 -14.92 -5.86 -15.21
C ASN A 27 -15.97 -4.95 -15.87
N PHE A 28 -15.95 -3.64 -15.58
CA PHE A 28 -16.83 -2.68 -16.25
C PHE A 28 -16.54 -2.54 -17.75
N GLN A 29 -15.26 -2.52 -18.14
CA GLN A 29 -14.88 -2.45 -19.55
C GLN A 29 -15.33 -3.69 -20.33
N ASP A 30 -15.21 -4.88 -19.72
CA ASP A 30 -15.64 -6.15 -20.30
C ASP A 30 -17.17 -6.19 -20.51
N GLU A 31 -17.94 -5.54 -19.62
CA GLU A 31 -19.40 -5.36 -19.73
C GLU A 31 -19.82 -4.14 -20.59
N GLY A 32 -18.88 -3.54 -21.33
CA GLY A 32 -19.19 -2.53 -22.35
C GLY A 32 -19.30 -1.09 -21.85
N PHE A 33 -18.84 -0.78 -20.65
CA PHE A 33 -18.70 0.60 -20.17
C PHE A 33 -17.42 1.25 -20.67
N ASP A 34 -17.50 2.55 -20.97
CA ASP A 34 -16.32 3.35 -21.29
C ASP A 34 -15.75 3.97 -20.01
N ARG A 35 -14.52 3.56 -19.65
CA ARG A 35 -13.79 4.16 -18.52
C ARG A 35 -13.30 5.57 -18.91
N VAL A 36 -13.63 6.57 -18.10
CA VAL A 36 -13.20 7.97 -18.27
C VAL A 36 -12.45 8.47 -17.04
N ASP A 37 -11.75 9.60 -17.18
CA ASP A 37 -11.09 10.24 -16.04
C ASP A 37 -12.13 10.73 -15.03
N PHE A 38 -11.77 10.74 -13.74
CA PHE A 38 -12.68 11.15 -12.68
C PHE A 38 -13.09 12.64 -12.76
N GLU A 39 -12.37 13.44 -13.54
CA GLU A 39 -12.71 14.84 -13.77
C GLU A 39 -13.67 15.04 -14.97
N GLU A 40 -13.93 13.99 -15.73
CA GLU A 40 -14.88 14.00 -16.84
C GLU A 40 -16.30 13.67 -16.38
N VAL A 41 -17.26 13.99 -17.23
CA VAL A 41 -18.68 13.64 -17.04
C VAL A 41 -18.86 12.13 -17.29
N ALA A 42 -19.28 11.41 -16.25
CA ALA A 42 -19.60 9.99 -16.30
C ALA A 42 -21.06 9.73 -15.89
N ASP A 43 -21.63 8.61 -16.34
CA ASP A 43 -22.95 8.14 -15.91
C ASP A 43 -22.87 7.46 -14.53
N MET A 44 -21.69 6.95 -14.17
CA MET A 44 -21.42 6.33 -12.88
C MET A 44 -20.06 6.75 -12.31
N TYR A 45 -20.01 6.98 -11.00
CA TYR A 45 -18.79 7.20 -10.25
C TYR A 45 -18.63 6.13 -9.16
N VAL A 46 -17.52 5.40 -9.18
CA VAL A 46 -17.19 4.39 -8.16
C VAL A 46 -16.04 4.90 -7.29
N ILE A 47 -16.31 5.06 -6.00
CA ILE A 47 -15.36 5.59 -5.01
C ILE A 47 -14.92 4.45 -4.10
N ASN A 48 -13.66 4.01 -4.24
CA ASN A 48 -13.06 3.00 -3.37
C ASN A 48 -12.48 3.66 -2.12
N THR A 49 -13.10 3.41 -0.98
CA THR A 49 -12.86 4.06 0.31
C THR A 49 -11.84 3.31 1.16
N CYS A 50 -11.17 4.05 2.03
CA CYS A 50 -10.26 3.52 3.04
C CYS A 50 -10.72 3.97 4.42
N SER A 51 -10.59 3.14 5.45
CA SER A 51 -10.94 3.48 6.84
C SER A 51 -9.72 3.64 7.76
N VAL A 52 -8.52 3.45 7.22
CA VAL A 52 -7.27 3.43 8.01
C VAL A 52 -6.73 4.85 8.27
N THR A 53 -7.24 5.86 7.56
CA THR A 53 -6.76 7.25 7.70
C THR A 53 -7.78 8.14 8.42
N GLU A 54 -7.31 8.99 9.32
CA GLU A 54 -8.06 9.89 10.20
C GLU A 54 -8.99 10.90 9.48
N ASN A 55 -8.92 11.00 8.15
CA ASN A 55 -9.72 11.90 7.31
C ASN A 55 -10.52 11.19 6.20
N ALA A 56 -10.67 9.87 6.31
CA ALA A 56 -11.38 9.05 5.32
C ALA A 56 -12.77 9.59 4.96
N ASP A 57 -13.59 9.90 5.97
CA ASP A 57 -14.94 10.44 5.83
C ASP A 57 -14.95 11.79 5.10
N LYS A 58 -14.14 12.74 5.58
CA LYS A 58 -14.05 14.07 4.97
C LYS A 58 -13.62 14.00 3.51
N GLN A 59 -12.64 13.15 3.19
CA GLN A 59 -12.18 12.94 1.82
C GLN A 59 -13.29 12.31 0.97
N PHE A 60 -13.98 11.30 1.47
CA PHE A 60 -15.10 10.68 0.78
C PHE A 60 -16.19 11.70 0.43
N LYS A 61 -16.67 12.46 1.41
CA LYS A 61 -17.68 13.52 1.21
C LYS A 61 -17.25 14.57 0.18
N GLN A 62 -15.97 14.91 0.14
CA GLN A 62 -15.44 15.85 -0.87
C GLN A 62 -15.45 15.25 -2.28
N VAL A 63 -15.11 13.96 -2.41
CA VAL A 63 -15.09 13.25 -3.69
C VAL A 63 -16.52 13.07 -4.22
N VAL A 64 -17.49 12.69 -3.37
CA VAL A 64 -18.92 12.62 -3.74
C VAL A 64 -19.41 13.97 -4.25
N LYS A 65 -19.13 15.05 -3.52
CA LYS A 65 -19.49 16.41 -3.97
C LYS A 65 -18.86 16.80 -5.31
N LYS A 66 -17.64 16.34 -5.59
CA LYS A 66 -16.98 16.57 -6.89
C LYS A 66 -17.71 15.82 -8.00
N ALA A 67 -18.06 14.55 -7.80
CA ALA A 67 -18.83 13.74 -8.75
C ALA A 67 -20.19 14.37 -9.04
N MET A 68 -20.96 14.70 -7.98
CA MET A 68 -22.29 15.33 -8.11
C MET A 68 -22.25 16.71 -8.77
N LYS A 69 -21.12 17.43 -8.70
CA LYS A 69 -20.93 18.70 -9.42
C LYS A 69 -20.68 18.50 -10.91
N LEU A 70 -20.02 17.39 -11.30
CA LEU A 70 -19.76 17.06 -12.70
C LEU A 70 -21.03 16.54 -13.37
N ASN A 71 -21.78 15.68 -12.67
CA ASN A 71 -23.06 15.17 -13.12
C ASN A 71 -23.95 14.86 -11.91
N ASP A 72 -24.98 15.68 -11.70
CA ASP A 72 -25.94 15.53 -10.60
C ASP A 72 -26.88 14.33 -10.77
N LYS A 73 -26.94 13.77 -11.98
CA LYS A 73 -27.71 12.56 -12.31
C LYS A 73 -26.88 11.28 -12.29
N ALA A 74 -25.56 11.37 -12.09
CA ALA A 74 -24.70 10.19 -12.13
C ALA A 74 -24.91 9.27 -10.93
N PHE A 75 -24.93 7.98 -11.15
CA PHE A 75 -24.98 6.98 -10.08
C PHE A 75 -23.66 6.95 -9.30
N VAL A 76 -23.69 7.01 -7.98
CA VAL A 76 -22.49 7.02 -7.14
C VAL A 76 -22.46 5.79 -6.25
N ALA A 77 -21.45 4.94 -6.45
CA ALA A 77 -21.21 3.77 -5.62
C ALA A 77 -19.98 3.96 -4.71
N ALA A 78 -20.14 3.66 -3.42
CA ALA A 78 -19.06 3.59 -2.45
C ALA A 78 -18.68 2.14 -2.18
N VAL A 79 -17.40 1.81 -2.29
CA VAL A 79 -16.87 0.46 -1.99
C VAL A 79 -15.67 0.56 -1.05
N GLY A 80 -15.13 -0.57 -0.59
CA GLY A 80 -13.85 -0.61 0.14
C GLY A 80 -13.99 -0.68 1.67
N CYS A 81 -12.92 -0.36 2.39
CA CYS A 81 -12.86 -0.65 3.83
C CYS A 81 -13.78 0.22 4.68
N TYR A 82 -14.08 1.46 4.26
CA TYR A 82 -15.02 2.30 5.00
C TYR A 82 -16.46 1.83 4.75
N ALA A 83 -16.77 1.42 3.52
CA ALA A 83 -18.05 0.79 3.15
C ALA A 83 -18.36 -0.46 3.97
N GLN A 84 -17.36 -1.29 4.28
CA GLN A 84 -17.56 -2.44 5.15
C GLN A 84 -17.76 -2.07 6.63
N LEU A 85 -16.99 -1.10 7.15
CA LEU A 85 -17.01 -0.81 8.59
C LEU A 85 -18.20 0.05 9.01
N LYS A 86 -18.60 1.00 8.17
CA LYS A 86 -19.64 1.98 8.48
C LYS A 86 -20.53 2.23 7.25
N PRO A 87 -21.23 1.19 6.75
CA PRO A 87 -22.02 1.29 5.53
C PRO A 87 -23.12 2.36 5.62
N GLU A 88 -23.83 2.41 6.75
CA GLU A 88 -24.93 3.36 6.97
C GLU A 88 -24.47 4.82 7.00
N GLU A 89 -23.27 5.10 7.53
CA GLU A 89 -22.71 6.46 7.51
C GLU A 89 -22.43 6.93 6.07
N LEU A 90 -22.04 6.01 5.18
CA LEU A 90 -21.75 6.30 3.78
C LEU A 90 -23.03 6.43 2.96
N ALA A 91 -24.03 5.57 3.20
CA ALA A 91 -25.32 5.62 2.54
C ALA A 91 -26.10 6.91 2.90
N ALA A 92 -25.88 7.45 4.10
CA ALA A 92 -26.45 8.73 4.54
C ALA A 92 -25.79 9.96 3.90
N VAL A 93 -24.71 9.81 3.12
CA VAL A 93 -24.09 10.93 2.40
C VAL A 93 -24.92 11.27 1.17
N ASP A 94 -25.39 12.53 1.12
CA ASP A 94 -26.14 13.06 -0.02
C ASP A 94 -25.41 12.83 -1.36
N GLY A 95 -26.11 12.21 -2.30
CA GLY A 95 -25.61 11.84 -3.61
C GLY A 95 -25.08 10.40 -3.75
N VAL A 96 -24.98 9.62 -2.67
CA VAL A 96 -24.59 8.19 -2.71
C VAL A 96 -25.79 7.31 -3.00
N ASP A 97 -25.67 6.44 -3.99
CA ASP A 97 -26.76 5.55 -4.46
C ASP A 97 -26.58 4.10 -4.00
N LEU A 98 -25.33 3.66 -3.78
CA LEU A 98 -24.99 2.28 -3.48
C LEU A 98 -23.75 2.18 -2.58
N VAL A 99 -23.79 1.33 -1.56
CA VAL A 99 -22.66 1.02 -0.68
C VAL A 99 -22.44 -0.49 -0.66
N LEU A 100 -21.26 -0.93 -1.11
CA LEU A 100 -20.90 -2.35 -1.17
C LEU A 100 -19.76 -2.72 -0.23
N GLY A 101 -19.96 -3.82 0.50
CA GLY A 101 -19.00 -4.43 1.39
C GLY A 101 -17.83 -5.12 0.69
N ALA A 102 -17.01 -5.80 1.49
CA ALA A 102 -15.77 -6.43 1.04
C ALA A 102 -15.97 -7.54 0.00
N THR A 103 -17.07 -8.28 0.10
CA THR A 103 -17.42 -9.39 -0.82
C THR A 103 -18.15 -8.86 -2.06
N GLU A 104 -19.12 -7.97 -1.86
CA GLU A 104 -20.03 -7.48 -2.90
C GLU A 104 -19.35 -6.53 -3.88
N LYS A 105 -18.29 -5.81 -3.47
CA LYS A 105 -17.62 -4.80 -4.30
C LYS A 105 -17.14 -5.29 -5.68
N PHE A 106 -16.79 -6.57 -5.81
CA PHE A 106 -16.34 -7.15 -7.09
C PHE A 106 -17.51 -7.56 -8.00
N LYS A 107 -18.72 -7.59 -7.45
CA LYS A 107 -19.98 -7.92 -8.11
C LYS A 107 -20.86 -6.70 -8.30
N ILE A 108 -20.28 -5.50 -8.27
CA ILE A 108 -21.01 -4.24 -8.36
C ILE A 108 -21.99 -4.17 -9.54
N LEU A 109 -21.65 -4.80 -10.67
CA LEU A 109 -22.51 -4.91 -11.85
C LEU A 109 -23.81 -5.69 -11.59
N ASP A 110 -23.80 -6.66 -10.66
CA ASP A 110 -24.99 -7.43 -10.26
C ASP A 110 -25.98 -6.58 -9.45
N TYR A 111 -25.52 -5.46 -8.89
CA TYR A 111 -26.31 -4.52 -8.08
C TYR A 111 -26.70 -3.25 -8.85
N ILE A 112 -26.32 -3.16 -10.13
CA ILE A 112 -26.66 -2.04 -10.99
C ILE A 112 -27.86 -2.44 -11.85
N ASN A 113 -28.95 -1.69 -11.71
CA ASN A 113 -30.09 -1.77 -12.63
C ASN A 113 -29.87 -0.86 -13.85
N ASP A 114 -30.65 0.20 -14.00
CA ASP A 114 -30.55 1.16 -15.11
C ASP A 114 -29.62 2.36 -14.82
N LEU A 115 -28.96 2.39 -13.65
CA LEU A 115 -28.23 3.53 -13.07
C LEU A 115 -29.14 4.70 -12.68
N SER A 116 -30.43 4.45 -12.41
CA SER A 116 -31.29 5.47 -11.81
C SER A 116 -30.80 5.89 -10.44
N LYS A 117 -30.94 7.19 -10.12
CA LYS A 117 -30.71 7.71 -8.78
C LYS A 117 -31.65 7.06 -7.76
N ASN A 118 -31.12 6.80 -6.57
CA ASN A 118 -31.90 6.37 -5.42
C ASN A 118 -32.12 7.55 -4.46
N ASP A 119 -33.30 7.61 -3.81
CA ASP A 119 -33.58 8.65 -2.79
C ASP A 119 -32.70 8.48 -1.55
N MET A 120 -32.29 7.24 -1.24
CA MET A 120 -31.30 6.90 -0.22
C MET A 120 -30.37 5.81 -0.75
N GLY A 121 -29.11 5.85 -0.33
CA GLY A 121 -28.12 4.85 -0.74
C GLY A 121 -28.52 3.44 -0.28
N GLU A 122 -28.50 2.48 -1.20
CA GLU A 122 -28.74 1.08 -0.88
C GLU A 122 -27.47 0.44 -0.30
N VAL A 123 -27.62 -0.31 0.79
CA VAL A 123 -26.50 -0.96 1.48
C VAL A 123 -26.53 -2.47 1.22
N HIS A 124 -25.44 -2.98 0.65
CA HIS A 124 -25.15 -4.41 0.64
C HIS A 124 -23.76 -4.66 1.23
N SER A 125 -23.74 -5.00 2.51
CA SER A 125 -22.55 -5.47 3.19
C SER A 125 -22.88 -6.78 3.91
N CYS A 126 -22.22 -7.87 3.54
CA CYS A 126 -22.32 -9.11 4.30
C CYS A 126 -21.55 -9.01 5.63
N GLU A 127 -21.83 -9.96 6.53
CA GLU A 127 -20.98 -10.18 7.71
C GLU A 127 -19.55 -10.50 7.25
N ILE A 128 -18.56 -9.84 7.85
CA ILE A 128 -17.16 -9.99 7.40
C ILE A 128 -16.63 -11.42 7.59
N SER A 129 -17.26 -12.20 8.50
CA SER A 129 -16.98 -13.62 8.69
C SER A 129 -17.35 -14.49 7.50
N GLU A 130 -18.25 -14.02 6.62
CA GLU A 130 -18.67 -14.71 5.39
C GLU A 130 -17.74 -14.40 4.20
N ALA A 131 -16.80 -13.45 4.35
CA ALA A 131 -15.80 -13.12 3.35
C ALA A 131 -14.64 -14.14 3.34
N ASP A 132 -14.93 -15.38 2.96
CA ASP A 132 -13.96 -16.50 2.93
C ASP A 132 -13.29 -16.71 1.55
N PHE A 133 -13.71 -15.93 0.55
CA PHE A 133 -13.21 -15.98 -0.83
C PHE A 133 -12.14 -14.92 -1.11
N TYR A 134 -11.14 -15.29 -1.91
CA TYR A 134 -10.07 -14.41 -2.36
C TYR A 134 -10.30 -14.04 -3.84
N VAL A 135 -10.29 -12.74 -4.15
CA VAL A 135 -10.33 -12.25 -5.54
C VAL A 135 -8.94 -11.77 -5.92
N GLY A 136 -8.30 -12.42 -6.91
CA GLY A 136 -7.06 -11.94 -7.51
C GLY A 136 -7.22 -10.50 -8.02
N SER A 137 -6.28 -9.61 -7.70
CA SER A 137 -6.39 -8.20 -8.08
C SER A 137 -5.04 -7.58 -8.39
N TYR A 138 -4.98 -6.79 -9.45
CA TYR A 138 -3.77 -6.06 -9.82
C TYR A 138 -4.07 -4.72 -10.52
N SER A 139 -3.19 -3.74 -10.34
CA SER A 139 -3.31 -2.41 -10.97
C SER A 139 -2.56 -2.31 -12.30
N ILE A 140 -3.17 -1.65 -13.29
CA ILE A 140 -2.63 -1.44 -14.64
C ILE A 140 -3.01 -0.06 -15.17
N GLY A 141 -2.11 0.55 -15.95
CA GLY A 141 -2.40 1.75 -16.75
C GLY A 141 -2.43 3.07 -15.97
N ASP A 142 -2.68 3.03 -14.66
CA ASP A 142 -2.77 4.24 -13.83
C ASP A 142 -1.42 4.73 -13.28
N ARG A 143 -0.38 3.88 -13.33
CA ARG A 143 0.94 4.10 -12.74
C ARG A 143 2.01 3.31 -13.50
N THR A 144 3.27 3.74 -13.41
CA THR A 144 4.44 3.01 -13.95
C THR A 144 4.65 1.65 -13.28
N ARG A 145 4.18 1.46 -12.05
CA ARG A 145 4.31 0.20 -11.30
C ARG A 145 2.96 -0.48 -11.14
N ALA A 146 2.92 -1.80 -11.26
CA ALA A 146 1.74 -2.59 -10.93
C ALA A 146 1.76 -2.98 -9.44
N PHE A 147 0.62 -2.84 -8.76
CA PHE A 147 0.38 -3.44 -7.46
C PHE A 147 -0.27 -4.80 -7.66
N LEU A 148 0.43 -5.88 -7.32
CA LEU A 148 -0.11 -7.24 -7.39
C LEU A 148 -0.58 -7.64 -6.00
N LYS A 149 -1.89 -7.82 -5.83
CA LYS A 149 -2.44 -8.37 -4.59
C LYS A 149 -2.07 -9.85 -4.52
N VAL A 150 -1.44 -10.25 -3.42
CA VAL A 150 -1.09 -11.67 -3.15
C VAL A 150 -1.76 -12.19 -1.89
N GLN A 151 -2.15 -11.30 -0.98
CA GLN A 151 -2.72 -11.62 0.32
C GLN A 151 -3.75 -10.54 0.71
N ASP A 152 -4.81 -10.93 1.43
CA ASP A 152 -5.85 -10.03 1.95
C ASP A 152 -6.35 -10.49 3.34
N GLY A 153 -6.94 -9.58 4.12
CA GLY A 153 -7.33 -9.82 5.51
C GLY A 153 -6.14 -10.01 6.46
N CYS A 154 -6.39 -10.30 7.74
CA CYS A 154 -5.31 -10.51 8.71
C CYS A 154 -5.78 -11.29 9.96
N ASP A 155 -4.98 -12.25 10.41
CA ASP A 155 -5.26 -13.05 11.62
C ASP A 155 -4.68 -12.43 12.90
N TYR A 156 -3.99 -11.29 12.78
CA TYR A 156 -3.39 -10.61 13.92
C TYR A 156 -4.43 -9.75 14.63
N LYS A 157 -4.51 -9.91 15.95
CA LYS A 157 -5.43 -9.18 16.82
C LYS A 157 -4.75 -7.97 17.47
N CYS A 158 -4.14 -7.11 16.65
CA CYS A 158 -3.51 -5.90 17.15
C CYS A 158 -4.56 -4.96 17.72
N THR A 159 -4.31 -4.40 18.90
CA THR A 159 -5.33 -3.71 19.71
C THR A 159 -5.90 -2.45 19.07
N TYR A 160 -5.21 -1.85 18.09
CA TYR A 160 -5.62 -0.64 17.36
C TYR A 160 -6.16 -0.92 15.94
N CYS A 161 -6.14 -2.16 15.48
CA CYS A 161 -6.31 -2.47 14.06
C CYS A 161 -7.76 -2.86 13.73
N THR A 162 -8.38 -2.15 12.80
CA THR A 162 -9.73 -2.46 12.29
C THR A 162 -9.72 -3.39 11.07
N ILE A 163 -8.54 -3.78 10.57
CA ILE A 163 -8.45 -4.61 9.37
C ILE A 163 -9.21 -5.93 9.50
N PRO A 164 -9.14 -6.71 10.60
CA PRO A 164 -9.92 -7.93 10.70
C PRO A 164 -11.43 -7.69 10.57
N LEU A 165 -11.92 -6.52 11.02
CA LEU A 165 -13.32 -6.10 10.89
C LEU A 165 -13.68 -5.64 9.48
N ALA A 166 -12.72 -5.05 8.75
CA ALA A 166 -12.95 -4.46 7.42
C ALA A 166 -12.67 -5.42 6.26
N ARG A 167 -11.77 -6.39 6.47
CA ARG A 167 -11.23 -7.26 5.43
C ARG A 167 -11.28 -8.74 5.81
N GLY A 168 -11.63 -9.10 7.04
CA GLY A 168 -11.77 -10.49 7.48
C GLY A 168 -10.43 -11.19 7.80
N ILE A 169 -10.51 -12.51 7.91
CA ILE A 169 -9.35 -13.38 8.19
C ILE A 169 -8.35 -13.37 7.04
N SER A 170 -7.12 -13.77 7.34
CA SER A 170 -6.05 -13.81 6.35
C SER A 170 -6.27 -14.89 5.31
N ARG A 171 -6.22 -14.49 4.05
CA ARG A 171 -6.37 -15.34 2.86
C ARG A 171 -5.41 -14.89 1.77
N SER A 172 -5.06 -15.79 0.88
CA SER A 172 -4.17 -15.53 -0.25
C SER A 172 -4.69 -16.25 -1.48
N ASP A 173 -4.20 -15.84 -2.65
CA ASP A 173 -4.45 -16.57 -3.90
C ASP A 173 -3.68 -17.90 -3.93
N GLU A 174 -4.03 -18.74 -4.90
CA GLU A 174 -3.21 -19.89 -5.32
C GLU A 174 -1.97 -19.40 -6.06
N LEU A 175 -0.86 -20.14 -5.91
CA LEU A 175 0.42 -19.77 -6.49
C LEU A 175 0.31 -19.62 -8.02
N GLU A 176 -0.36 -20.55 -8.67
CA GLU A 176 -0.58 -20.56 -10.11
C GLU A 176 -1.31 -19.30 -10.59
N ASN A 177 -2.31 -18.84 -9.83
CA ASN A 177 -3.06 -17.61 -10.13
C ASN A 177 -2.19 -16.37 -9.96
N VAL A 178 -1.37 -16.30 -8.89
CA VAL A 178 -0.43 -15.18 -8.72
C VAL A 178 0.57 -15.13 -9.87
N LEU A 179 1.13 -16.28 -10.28
CA LEU A 179 2.06 -16.37 -11.40
C LEU A 179 1.39 -16.00 -12.73
N LYS A 180 0.13 -16.39 -12.94
CA LYS A 180 -0.65 -15.98 -14.11
C LYS A 180 -0.82 -14.46 -14.14
N ASN A 181 -1.27 -13.86 -13.03
CA ASN A 181 -1.43 -12.41 -12.93
C ASN A 181 -0.09 -11.67 -13.16
N ALA A 182 1.02 -12.20 -12.64
CA ALA A 182 2.35 -11.64 -12.87
C ALA A 182 2.77 -11.67 -14.35
N LYS A 183 2.45 -12.75 -15.07
CA LYS A 183 2.66 -12.86 -16.53
C LYS A 183 1.78 -11.89 -17.31
N ASP A 184 0.50 -11.76 -16.92
CA ASP A 184 -0.45 -10.84 -17.56
C ASP A 184 -0.01 -9.37 -17.39
N ILE A 185 0.58 -9.03 -16.24
CA ILE A 185 1.19 -7.71 -15.99
C ILE A 185 2.44 -7.51 -16.86
N SER A 186 3.32 -8.52 -16.92
CA SER A 186 4.55 -8.45 -17.72
C SER A 186 4.26 -8.25 -19.21
N ALA A 187 3.20 -8.88 -19.73
CA ALA A 187 2.77 -8.73 -21.13
C ALA A 187 2.36 -7.29 -21.52
N GLN A 188 2.21 -6.39 -20.54
CA GLN A 188 1.78 -5.00 -20.73
C GLN A 188 2.92 -3.99 -20.61
N ASP A 189 4.16 -4.46 -20.76
CA ASP A 189 5.38 -3.64 -20.71
C ASP A 189 5.62 -2.94 -19.35
N ILE A 190 4.99 -3.42 -18.28
CA ILE A 190 5.19 -2.91 -16.93
C ILE A 190 6.50 -3.47 -16.36
N LYS A 191 7.43 -2.57 -15.99
CA LYS A 191 8.77 -2.96 -15.54
C LYS A 191 8.85 -3.39 -14.07
N GLU A 192 7.93 -2.91 -13.23
CA GLU A 192 7.99 -3.16 -11.79
C GLU A 192 6.64 -3.61 -11.21
N ILE A 193 6.67 -4.72 -10.48
CA ILE A 193 5.54 -5.21 -9.69
C ILE A 193 5.86 -5.05 -8.20
N VAL A 194 4.94 -4.44 -7.47
CA VAL A 194 5.00 -4.32 -6.02
C VAL A 194 4.01 -5.30 -5.40
N LEU A 195 4.54 -6.33 -4.74
CA LEU A 195 3.74 -7.32 -4.03
C LEU A 195 3.00 -6.65 -2.89
N THR A 196 1.68 -6.76 -2.90
CA THR A 196 0.79 -6.00 -2.03
C THR A 196 -0.15 -6.93 -1.28
N GLY A 197 -0.40 -6.60 -0.03
CA GLY A 197 -1.26 -7.33 0.90
C GLY A 197 -1.44 -6.53 2.17
N VAL A 198 -2.20 -7.07 3.11
CA VAL A 198 -2.23 -6.49 4.46
C VAL A 198 -0.97 -6.91 5.22
N ASN A 199 -0.65 -8.20 5.16
CA ASN A 199 0.55 -8.81 5.72
C ASN A 199 1.01 -9.94 4.80
N ILE A 200 1.82 -9.61 3.80
CA ILE A 200 2.20 -10.55 2.72
C ILE A 200 3.02 -11.73 3.21
N GLY A 201 3.71 -11.61 4.35
CA GLY A 201 4.46 -12.72 4.94
C GLY A 201 3.56 -13.88 5.41
N ASP A 202 2.25 -13.64 5.51
CA ASP A 202 1.25 -14.61 5.93
C ASP A 202 0.59 -15.33 4.73
N TYR A 203 1.16 -15.17 3.52
CA TYR A 203 0.75 -15.86 2.30
C TYR A 203 0.83 -17.39 2.43
N GLY A 204 -0.14 -18.08 1.80
CA GLY A 204 -0.14 -19.53 1.65
C GLY A 204 -0.53 -20.25 2.93
N LYS A 205 0.31 -21.17 3.45
CA LYS A 205 0.10 -21.93 4.70
C LYS A 205 -0.14 -21.06 5.94
N GLY A 206 0.32 -19.80 5.88
CA GLY A 206 0.38 -18.91 7.02
C GLY A 206 1.37 -19.42 8.09
N GLU A 207 1.47 -18.69 9.21
CA GLU A 207 2.41 -19.03 10.30
C GLU A 207 2.15 -20.41 10.93
N PHE A 208 0.90 -20.90 10.87
CA PHE A 208 0.49 -22.12 11.59
C PHE A 208 0.17 -23.33 10.69
N GLY A 209 0.22 -23.21 9.37
CA GLY A 209 -0.14 -24.31 8.46
C GLY A 209 -1.64 -24.63 8.40
N ASN A 210 -2.48 -23.71 8.87
CA ASN A 210 -3.93 -23.91 9.02
C ASN A 210 -4.73 -23.38 7.82
N LYS A 211 -4.05 -22.99 6.74
CA LYS A 211 -4.66 -22.31 5.60
C LYS A 211 -4.83 -23.25 4.41
N LYS A 212 -5.73 -22.88 3.49
CA LYS A 212 -6.17 -23.71 2.36
C LYS A 212 -5.05 -24.12 1.39
N HIS A 213 -3.93 -23.39 1.36
CA HIS A 213 -2.85 -23.60 0.39
C HIS A 213 -1.56 -24.10 1.05
N GLU A 214 -0.87 -25.00 0.37
CA GLU A 214 0.37 -25.63 0.86
C GLU A 214 1.62 -24.76 0.66
N HIS A 215 1.56 -23.69 -0.12
CA HIS A 215 2.73 -22.88 -0.43
C HIS A 215 3.12 -21.92 0.68
N THR A 216 4.38 -21.49 0.72
CA THR A 216 4.87 -20.45 1.64
C THR A 216 5.16 -19.14 0.92
N PHE A 217 5.31 -18.04 1.66
CA PHE A 217 5.76 -16.78 1.08
C PHE A 217 7.14 -16.90 0.42
N LEU A 218 8.05 -17.73 0.96
CA LEU A 218 9.36 -17.98 0.35
C LEU A 218 9.21 -18.63 -1.03
N GLU A 219 8.37 -19.66 -1.15
CA GLU A 219 8.12 -20.34 -2.42
C GLU A 219 7.46 -19.39 -3.43
N LEU A 220 6.53 -18.53 -2.99
CA LEU A 220 5.96 -17.49 -3.84
C LEU A 220 7.05 -16.56 -4.42
N VAL A 221 7.94 -16.06 -3.56
CA VAL A 221 9.05 -15.19 -3.97
C VAL A 221 10.00 -15.93 -4.93
N GLN A 222 10.26 -17.22 -4.69
CA GLN A 222 11.09 -18.05 -5.57
C GLN A 222 10.48 -18.28 -6.95
N GLU A 223 9.19 -18.59 -7.03
CA GLU A 223 8.53 -18.81 -8.32
C GLU A 223 8.32 -17.51 -9.10
N LEU A 224 8.03 -16.40 -8.41
CA LEU A 224 7.91 -15.09 -9.06
C LEU A 224 9.22 -14.62 -9.69
N ASP A 225 10.37 -14.93 -9.08
CA ASP A 225 11.69 -14.58 -9.64
C ASP A 225 11.99 -15.24 -11.00
N LYS A 226 11.31 -16.36 -11.28
CA LYS A 226 11.41 -17.12 -12.53
C LYS A 226 10.49 -16.60 -13.63
N VAL A 227 9.56 -15.70 -13.33
CA VAL A 227 8.64 -15.16 -14.34
C VAL A 227 9.42 -14.27 -15.31
N GLU A 228 9.35 -14.62 -16.60
CA GLU A 228 9.99 -13.87 -17.67
C GLU A 228 9.31 -12.52 -17.91
N GLY A 229 10.08 -11.54 -18.37
CA GLY A 229 9.59 -10.19 -18.69
C GLY A 229 9.30 -9.29 -17.48
N ILE A 230 9.54 -9.78 -16.25
CA ILE A 230 9.56 -8.94 -15.04
C ILE A 230 11.00 -8.49 -14.77
N GLU A 231 11.20 -7.18 -14.68
CA GLU A 231 12.49 -6.58 -14.36
C GLU A 231 12.65 -6.33 -12.87
N ARG A 232 11.58 -5.94 -12.17
CA ARG A 232 11.61 -5.60 -10.74
C ARG A 232 10.42 -6.17 -9.97
N LEU A 233 10.72 -6.84 -8.87
CA LEU A 233 9.77 -7.24 -7.84
C LEU A 233 10.11 -6.52 -6.53
N ARG A 234 9.11 -5.89 -5.91
CA ARG A 234 9.28 -5.21 -4.62
C ARG A 234 8.36 -5.77 -3.57
N ILE A 235 8.95 -6.17 -2.44
CA ILE A 235 8.22 -6.52 -1.23
C ILE A 235 7.71 -5.23 -0.60
N SER A 236 6.39 -5.12 -0.41
CA SER A 236 5.81 -4.03 0.36
C SER A 236 5.84 -4.35 1.86
N SER A 237 4.72 -4.26 2.58
CA SER A 237 4.67 -4.42 4.03
C SER A 237 4.71 -5.90 4.44
N ILE A 238 5.74 -6.29 5.19
CA ILE A 238 5.90 -7.64 5.76
C ILE A 238 6.25 -7.58 7.24
N GLU A 239 5.51 -8.33 8.07
CA GLU A 239 5.75 -8.41 9.51
C GLU A 239 7.15 -8.96 9.86
N PRO A 240 7.86 -8.41 10.87
CA PRO A 240 9.21 -8.83 11.23
C PRO A 240 9.35 -10.33 11.56
N ASN A 241 8.35 -10.91 12.22
CA ASN A 241 8.37 -12.34 12.59
C ASN A 241 8.16 -13.28 11.39
N LEU A 242 7.55 -12.78 10.32
CA LEU A 242 7.27 -13.55 9.10
C LEU A 242 8.35 -13.37 8.02
N LEU A 243 9.15 -12.30 8.09
CA LEU A 243 10.33 -12.14 7.27
C LEU A 243 11.45 -13.05 7.79
N LYS A 244 11.57 -14.28 7.26
CA LYS A 244 12.59 -15.26 7.67
C LYS A 244 13.93 -14.94 7.02
N ASN A 245 15.04 -15.40 7.63
CA ASN A 245 16.39 -15.21 7.10
C ASN A 245 16.54 -15.80 5.69
N GLU A 246 15.95 -16.96 5.42
CA GLU A 246 15.97 -17.62 4.12
C GLU A 246 15.35 -16.74 3.02
N THR A 247 14.28 -16.01 3.34
CA THR A 247 13.67 -15.03 2.42
C THR A 247 14.60 -13.85 2.17
N ILE A 248 15.26 -13.32 3.19
CA ILE A 248 16.22 -12.22 3.05
C ILE A 248 17.43 -12.66 2.19
N GLU A 249 17.94 -13.87 2.42
CA GLU A 249 19.06 -14.46 1.68
C GLU A 249 18.70 -14.81 0.23
N PHE A 250 17.45 -15.19 -0.03
CA PHE A 250 16.97 -15.39 -1.38
C PHE A 250 16.88 -14.05 -2.12
N VAL A 251 16.26 -13.04 -1.50
CA VAL A 251 16.11 -11.70 -2.10
C VAL A 251 17.48 -11.09 -2.43
N SER A 252 18.52 -11.30 -1.61
CA SER A 252 19.86 -10.78 -1.91
C SER A 252 20.55 -11.37 -3.14
N LYS A 253 20.08 -12.54 -3.60
CA LYS A 253 20.62 -13.25 -4.77
C LYS A 253 19.64 -13.27 -5.94
N SER A 254 18.46 -12.69 -5.76
CA SER A 254 17.38 -12.72 -6.72
C SER A 254 17.72 -11.90 -7.96
N ARG A 255 17.22 -12.35 -9.11
CA ARG A 255 17.34 -11.62 -10.37
C ARG A 255 16.46 -10.38 -10.40
N THR A 256 15.25 -10.48 -9.85
CA THR A 256 14.18 -9.47 -9.99
C THR A 256 13.85 -8.75 -8.70
N PHE A 257 14.02 -9.37 -7.53
CA PHE A 257 13.70 -8.71 -6.28
C PHE A 257 14.70 -7.61 -5.96
N VAL A 258 14.17 -6.40 -5.83
CA VAL A 258 14.99 -5.22 -5.56
C VAL A 258 15.32 -5.12 -4.07
N PRO A 259 16.49 -4.54 -3.71
CA PRO A 259 16.96 -4.46 -2.31
C PRO A 259 16.20 -3.40 -1.52
N HIS A 260 14.94 -3.68 -1.22
CA HIS A 260 14.02 -2.83 -0.47
C HIS A 260 13.08 -3.67 0.39
N PHE A 261 13.00 -3.29 1.66
CA PHE A 261 12.11 -3.89 2.64
C PHE A 261 11.28 -2.80 3.32
N HIS A 262 9.99 -3.06 3.48
CA HIS A 262 9.11 -2.23 4.30
C HIS A 262 8.62 -3.06 5.48
N ILE A 263 9.16 -2.77 6.67
CA ILE A 263 8.97 -3.61 7.85
C ILE A 263 8.31 -2.76 8.95
N PRO A 264 7.06 -3.04 9.34
CA PRO A 264 6.39 -2.28 10.38
C PRO A 264 6.97 -2.61 11.77
N LEU A 265 7.51 -1.61 12.47
CA LEU A 265 7.93 -1.76 13.87
C LEU A 265 6.78 -1.46 14.83
N GLN A 266 6.01 -0.42 14.52
CA GLN A 266 4.95 0.19 15.35
C GLN A 266 5.48 0.91 16.60
N SER A 267 6.32 0.28 17.41
CA SER A 267 7.00 0.91 18.56
C SER A 267 8.34 0.25 18.86
N GLY A 268 9.33 1.02 19.34
CA GLY A 268 10.62 0.49 19.79
C GLY A 268 10.62 0.09 21.26
N SER A 269 9.52 0.32 21.98
CA SER A 269 9.35 -0.10 23.38
C SER A 269 8.64 -1.45 23.47
N ASN A 270 9.28 -2.43 24.10
CA ASN A 270 8.70 -3.76 24.26
C ASN A 270 7.42 -3.75 25.10
N ASP A 271 7.24 -2.78 25.99
CA ASP A 271 6.02 -2.66 26.79
C ASP A 271 4.85 -2.15 25.95
N ILE A 272 5.09 -1.15 25.08
CA ILE A 272 4.08 -0.70 24.12
C ILE A 272 3.78 -1.78 23.06
N LEU A 273 4.78 -2.52 22.58
CA LEU A 273 4.56 -3.64 21.66
C LEU A 273 3.64 -4.71 22.26
N LYS A 274 3.78 -5.02 23.56
CA LYS A 274 2.86 -5.94 24.27
C LYS A 274 1.44 -5.38 24.34
N LEU A 275 1.27 -4.09 24.69
CA LEU A 275 -0.05 -3.44 24.71
C LEU A 275 -0.69 -3.41 23.32
N MET A 276 0.12 -3.25 22.27
CA MET A 276 -0.31 -3.36 20.88
C MET A 276 -0.65 -4.79 20.43
N LYS A 277 -0.36 -5.81 21.26
CA LYS A 277 -0.43 -7.25 20.95
C LYS A 277 0.38 -7.63 19.71
N ARG A 278 1.59 -7.08 19.59
CA ARG A 278 2.54 -7.49 18.54
C ARG A 278 3.11 -8.87 18.89
N ARG A 279 3.32 -9.70 17.86
CA ARG A 279 3.84 -11.07 17.99
C ARG A 279 5.38 -11.14 18.01
N TYR A 280 6.02 -9.99 18.17
CA TYR A 280 7.46 -9.85 18.19
C TYR A 280 7.84 -8.79 19.21
N GLN A 281 9.10 -8.85 19.63
CA GLN A 281 9.77 -7.81 20.39
C GLN A 281 10.80 -7.12 19.48
N ARG A 282 11.34 -5.99 19.93
CA ARG A 282 12.29 -5.19 19.17
C ARG A 282 13.55 -5.98 18.78
N GLU A 283 13.91 -7.00 19.55
CA GLU A 283 15.07 -7.86 19.30
C GLU A 283 14.95 -8.61 17.96
N VAL A 284 13.77 -9.17 17.68
CA VAL A 284 13.48 -9.80 16.36
C VAL A 284 13.64 -8.79 15.24
N TYR A 285 13.19 -7.55 15.46
CA TYR A 285 13.33 -6.49 14.47
C TYR A 285 14.81 -6.16 14.20
N THR A 286 15.62 -6.03 15.26
CA THR A 286 17.07 -5.83 15.17
C THR A 286 17.74 -6.96 14.39
N GLU A 287 17.38 -8.22 14.64
CA GLU A 287 17.91 -9.36 13.89
C GLU A 287 17.61 -9.24 12.38
N ARG A 288 16.39 -8.85 12.00
CA ARG A 288 16.03 -8.70 10.58
C ARG A 288 16.79 -7.57 9.91
N VAL A 289 16.90 -6.41 10.56
CA VAL A 289 17.67 -5.29 10.01
C VAL A 289 19.15 -5.67 9.86
N ASN A 290 19.74 -6.30 10.88
CA ASN A 290 21.14 -6.74 10.82
C ASN A 290 21.35 -7.76 9.70
N LYS A 291 20.45 -8.74 9.55
CA LYS A 291 20.56 -9.73 8.49
C LYS A 291 20.45 -9.09 7.09
N ILE A 292 19.52 -8.15 6.89
CA ILE A 292 19.40 -7.41 5.63
C ILE A 292 20.68 -6.65 5.34
N ARG A 293 21.26 -5.94 6.32
CA ARG A 293 22.50 -5.17 6.14
C ARG A 293 23.72 -6.06 5.89
N GLU A 294 23.77 -7.24 6.51
CA GLU A 294 24.82 -8.23 6.28
C GLU A 294 24.87 -8.68 4.81
N VAL A 295 23.71 -9.04 4.23
CA VAL A 295 23.66 -9.61 2.87
C VAL A 295 23.39 -8.58 1.77
N MET A 296 22.84 -7.42 2.13
CA MET A 296 22.53 -6.29 1.23
C MET A 296 22.79 -4.95 1.93
N PRO A 297 24.06 -4.54 2.10
CA PRO A 297 24.41 -3.32 2.83
C PRO A 297 23.72 -2.04 2.32
N HIS A 298 23.42 -2.00 1.01
CA HIS A 298 22.80 -0.86 0.33
C HIS A 298 21.26 -0.93 0.26
N ALA A 299 20.63 -1.91 0.91
CA ALA A 299 19.18 -2.04 0.91
C ALA A 299 18.48 -0.86 1.58
N CYS A 300 17.31 -0.52 1.05
CA CYS A 300 16.42 0.45 1.67
C CYS A 300 15.50 -0.24 2.67
N ILE A 301 15.42 0.28 3.90
CA ILE A 301 14.53 -0.24 4.94
C ILE A 301 13.59 0.88 5.38
N GLY A 302 12.33 0.80 4.96
CA GLY A 302 11.24 1.65 5.41
C GLY A 302 10.57 1.07 6.66
N VAL A 303 10.22 1.93 7.61
CA VAL A 303 9.66 1.51 8.92
C VAL A 303 8.37 2.24 9.22
N ASP A 304 7.30 1.52 9.54
CA ASP A 304 6.09 2.13 10.09
C ASP A 304 6.20 2.25 11.62
N VAL A 305 5.90 3.43 12.17
CA VAL A 305 5.86 3.67 13.61
C VAL A 305 4.59 4.44 13.98
N ILE A 306 3.98 4.08 15.10
CA ILE A 306 2.82 4.76 15.68
C ILE A 306 3.30 5.49 16.93
N VAL A 307 2.97 6.78 17.04
CA VAL A 307 3.22 7.57 18.25
C VAL A 307 1.91 7.97 18.93
N GLY A 308 1.95 8.10 20.25
CA GLY A 308 0.81 8.53 21.06
C GLY A 308 -0.20 7.41 21.33
N PHE A 309 0.23 6.15 21.26
CA PHE A 309 -0.60 5.00 21.61
C PHE A 309 -1.02 5.07 23.11
N PRO A 310 -2.22 4.62 23.49
CA PRO A 310 -2.65 4.61 24.90
C PRO A 310 -1.65 3.88 25.80
N GLY A 311 -1.21 4.54 26.87
CA GLY A 311 -0.15 4.04 27.76
C GLY A 311 1.29 4.45 27.36
N GLU A 312 1.49 5.15 26.24
CA GLU A 312 2.81 5.67 25.85
C GLU A 312 3.24 6.86 26.70
N THR A 313 4.18 6.63 27.63
CA THR A 313 4.84 7.66 28.44
C THR A 313 5.98 8.33 27.65
N ASP A 314 6.59 9.35 28.24
CA ASP A 314 7.75 10.00 27.63
C ASP A 314 8.97 9.07 27.56
N GLU A 315 9.15 8.19 28.55
CA GLU A 315 10.20 7.17 28.55
C GLU A 315 10.01 6.17 27.42
N HIS A 316 8.79 5.64 27.21
CA HIS A 316 8.48 4.72 26.10
C HIS A 316 8.73 5.37 24.73
N PHE A 317 8.35 6.64 24.60
CA PHE A 317 8.59 7.40 23.37
C PHE A 317 10.10 7.61 23.13
N LEU A 318 10.86 7.99 24.16
CA LEU A 318 12.30 8.19 24.04
C LEU A 318 13.04 6.87 23.77
N GLU A 319 12.62 5.76 24.39
CA GLU A 319 13.14 4.43 24.07
C GLU A 319 12.97 4.12 22.57
N THR A 320 11.78 4.37 22.03
CA THR A 320 11.50 4.21 20.59
C THR A 320 12.35 5.16 19.74
N TYR A 321 12.48 6.42 20.14
CA TYR A 321 13.28 7.42 19.43
C TYR A 321 14.75 6.97 19.35
N HIS A 322 15.35 6.60 20.47
CA HIS A 322 16.75 6.20 20.55
C HIS A 322 17.00 4.90 19.80
N PHE A 323 16.12 3.90 19.97
CA PHE A 323 16.20 2.64 19.24
C PHE A 323 16.24 2.86 17.71
N LEU A 324 15.31 3.66 17.17
CA LEU A 324 15.28 3.98 15.74
C LEU A 324 16.44 4.88 15.31
N ASN A 325 16.92 5.76 16.19
CA ASN A 325 18.08 6.61 15.93
C ASN A 325 19.37 5.82 15.78
N ASP A 326 19.53 4.72 16.52
CA ASP A 326 20.77 3.94 16.51
C ASP A 326 20.75 2.84 15.44
N MET A 327 19.56 2.46 14.96
CA MET A 327 19.38 1.42 13.96
C MET A 327 19.69 1.88 12.54
N ASP A 328 20.30 1.02 11.73
CA ASP A 328 20.62 1.29 10.32
C ASP A 328 19.41 1.07 9.38
N ILE A 329 18.43 1.96 9.48
CA ILE A 329 17.23 2.03 8.62
C ILE A 329 17.23 3.29 7.76
N SER A 330 16.43 3.28 6.69
CA SER A 330 16.46 4.35 5.68
C SER A 330 15.45 5.46 5.96
N TYR A 331 14.23 5.16 6.39
CA TYR A 331 13.23 6.20 6.70
C TYR A 331 12.08 5.64 7.54
N LEU A 332 11.28 6.54 8.10
CA LEU A 332 10.08 6.22 8.87
C LEU A 332 8.83 6.74 8.16
N HIS A 333 7.77 5.95 8.18
CA HIS A 333 6.41 6.44 8.08
C HIS A 333 5.83 6.59 9.48
N VAL A 334 5.52 7.83 9.84
CA VAL A 334 5.09 8.19 11.19
C VAL A 334 3.59 8.39 11.20
N PHE A 335 2.91 7.47 11.86
CA PHE A 335 1.48 7.52 12.12
C PHE A 335 1.24 8.11 13.51
N THR A 336 0.29 9.02 13.60
CA THR A 336 -0.25 9.46 14.88
C THR A 336 -1.35 8.47 15.25
N TYR A 337 -1.35 7.97 16.49
CA TYR A 337 -2.44 7.12 16.95
C TYR A 337 -3.77 7.87 16.85
N SER A 338 -4.73 7.19 16.22
CA SER A 338 -6.12 7.62 16.08
C SER A 338 -7.01 6.55 16.66
N GLU A 339 -7.92 6.96 17.53
CA GLU A 339 -8.96 6.12 18.09
C GLU A 339 -9.86 5.61 16.96
N ARG A 340 -10.24 4.33 17.04
CA ARG A 340 -11.15 3.71 16.09
C ARG A 340 -12.18 2.91 16.84
N ASP A 341 -13.43 3.08 16.44
CA ASP A 341 -14.56 2.34 17.00
C ASP A 341 -14.30 0.83 16.93
N ASN A 342 -14.73 0.11 17.96
CA ASN A 342 -14.61 -1.35 18.06
C ASN A 342 -13.16 -1.88 18.09
N THR A 343 -12.21 -1.07 18.56
CA THR A 343 -10.84 -1.50 18.83
C THR A 343 -10.53 -1.48 20.32
N GLU A 344 -9.79 -2.48 20.82
CA GLU A 344 -9.42 -2.56 22.25
C GLU A 344 -8.63 -1.33 22.71
N ALA A 345 -7.78 -0.78 21.85
CA ALA A 345 -6.98 0.41 22.16
C ALA A 345 -7.85 1.65 22.40
N ALA A 346 -9.04 1.76 21.80
CA ALA A 346 -9.92 2.91 22.02
C ALA A 346 -10.40 3.00 23.48
N ASP A 347 -10.54 1.85 24.15
CA ASP A 347 -11.00 1.75 25.54
C ASP A 347 -9.84 1.64 26.55
N MET A 348 -8.59 1.63 26.08
CA MET A 348 -7.42 1.52 26.95
C MET A 348 -7.19 2.81 27.77
N PRO A 349 -6.79 2.70 29.04
CA PRO A 349 -6.40 3.86 29.83
C PRO A 349 -5.08 4.47 29.34
N GLY A 350 -4.75 5.67 29.83
CA GLY A 350 -3.49 6.33 29.48
C GLY A 350 -3.51 7.01 28.11
N VAL A 351 -4.66 7.53 27.70
CA VAL A 351 -4.83 8.33 26.49
C VAL A 351 -3.81 9.48 26.46
N VAL A 352 -2.99 9.52 25.42
CA VAL A 352 -1.98 10.58 25.24
C VAL A 352 -2.65 11.81 24.66
N ALA A 353 -2.43 12.99 25.26
CA ALA A 353 -3.02 14.24 24.79
C ALA A 353 -2.56 14.62 23.36
N ALA A 354 -3.47 15.20 22.56
CA ALA A 354 -3.23 15.49 21.14
C ALA A 354 -2.01 16.39 20.87
N ASN A 355 -1.73 17.36 21.75
CA ASN A 355 -0.54 18.21 21.66
C ASN A 355 0.76 17.40 21.84
N VAL A 356 0.77 16.41 22.73
CA VAL A 356 1.88 15.48 22.94
C VAL A 356 2.05 14.57 21.73
N ARG A 357 0.95 14.01 21.19
CA ARG A 357 0.98 13.20 19.96
C ARG A 357 1.58 13.98 18.78
N SER A 358 1.17 15.23 18.61
CA SER A 358 1.68 16.13 17.57
C SER A 358 3.17 16.43 17.74
N LYS A 359 3.61 16.73 18.98
CA LYS A 359 5.04 16.92 19.32
C LYS A 359 5.87 15.68 18.96
N ARG A 360 5.45 14.50 19.42
CA ARG A 360 6.12 13.21 19.14
C ARG A 360 6.18 12.90 17.65
N SER A 361 5.08 13.15 16.93
CA SER A 361 5.00 12.95 15.48
C SER A 361 5.98 13.87 14.75
N LYS A 362 6.09 15.14 15.16
CA LYS A 362 7.07 16.09 14.59
C LYS A 362 8.51 15.64 14.83
N MET A 363 8.82 15.16 16.04
CA MET A 363 10.15 14.64 16.38
C MET A 363 10.52 13.41 15.53
N MET A 364 9.62 12.44 15.40
CA MET A 364 9.85 11.24 14.57
C MET A 364 9.97 11.57 13.08
N ARG A 365 9.18 12.51 12.56
CA ARG A 365 9.33 12.97 11.16
C ARG A 365 10.69 13.64 10.94
N GLY A 366 11.16 14.43 11.91
CA GLY A 366 12.51 15.00 11.90
C GLY A 366 13.60 13.92 11.87
N LEU A 367 13.47 12.87 12.68
CA LEU A 367 14.37 11.71 12.65
C LEU A 367 14.33 11.02 11.28
N SER A 368 13.15 10.80 10.71
CA SER A 368 13.00 10.19 9.38
C SER A 368 13.70 10.99 8.28
N VAL A 369 13.65 12.32 8.32
CA VAL A 369 14.34 13.17 7.33
C VAL A 369 15.86 12.97 7.44
N LYS A 370 16.39 12.94 8.67
CA LYS A 370 17.82 12.68 8.91
C LYS A 370 18.25 11.30 8.42
N LYS A 371 17.46 10.26 8.74
CA LYS A 371 17.71 8.88 8.29
C LYS A 371 17.70 8.77 6.77
N ARG A 372 16.70 9.38 6.11
CA ARG A 372 16.60 9.37 4.64
C ARG A 372 17.78 10.07 4.00
N ARG A 373 18.17 11.22 4.54
CA ARG A 373 19.32 11.97 4.05
C ARG A 373 20.61 11.16 4.20
N ALA A 374 20.87 10.58 5.37
CA ALA A 374 22.04 9.74 5.59
C ALA A 374 22.08 8.52 4.65
N PHE A 375 20.92 7.89 4.39
CA PHE A 375 20.82 6.82 3.41
C PHE A 375 21.14 7.31 1.99
N TYR A 376 20.60 8.46 1.56
CA TYR A 376 20.90 9.00 0.22
C TYR A 376 22.37 9.42 0.09
N GLU A 377 22.95 10.01 1.13
CA GLU A 377 24.38 10.38 1.18
C GLU A 377 25.27 9.15 1.03
N SER A 378 24.91 8.02 1.64
CA SER A 378 25.66 6.76 1.47
C SER A 378 25.52 6.11 0.09
N GLN A 379 24.56 6.56 -0.74
CA GLN A 379 24.40 6.08 -2.11
C GLN A 379 25.14 6.95 -3.15
N LEU A 380 25.63 8.14 -2.78
CA LEU A 380 26.32 9.02 -3.71
C LEU A 380 27.62 8.37 -4.23
N GLY A 381 27.93 8.62 -5.49
CA GLY A 381 29.05 8.02 -6.23
C GLY A 381 28.80 6.57 -6.68
N THR A 382 27.67 5.95 -6.32
CA THR A 382 27.36 4.58 -6.75
C THR A 382 26.59 4.55 -8.06
N ASN A 383 26.81 3.50 -8.85
CA ASN A 383 25.97 3.20 -10.01
C ASN A 383 24.73 2.41 -9.56
N ARG A 384 23.56 2.82 -10.07
CA ARG A 384 22.26 2.21 -9.81
C ARG A 384 21.43 2.20 -11.07
N THR A 385 20.43 1.34 -11.12
CA THR A 385 19.44 1.37 -12.20
C THR A 385 18.26 2.23 -11.77
N VAL A 386 17.79 3.17 -12.57
CA VAL A 386 16.57 3.94 -12.30
C VAL A 386 15.43 3.45 -13.17
N LEU A 387 14.21 3.39 -12.62
CA LEU A 387 12.96 3.35 -13.37
C LEU A 387 12.27 4.71 -13.28
N PHE A 388 12.01 5.36 -14.42
CA PHE A 388 11.37 6.67 -14.47
C PHE A 388 9.85 6.59 -14.54
N GLU A 389 9.21 7.52 -13.85
CA GLU A 389 7.75 7.66 -13.78
C GLU A 389 7.24 8.67 -14.82
N SER A 390 5.95 8.62 -15.14
CA SER A 390 5.34 9.39 -16.24
C SER A 390 5.02 10.86 -15.94
N GLU A 391 5.40 11.39 -14.77
CA GLU A 391 5.00 12.73 -14.33
C GLU A 391 6.05 13.80 -14.67
N ASN A 392 5.64 14.84 -15.40
CA ASN A 392 6.41 16.07 -15.55
C ASN A 392 6.06 17.01 -14.39
N LYS A 393 6.99 17.17 -13.46
CA LYS A 393 6.82 18.07 -12.32
C LYS A 393 7.86 19.17 -12.38
N GLU A 394 7.37 20.40 -12.63
CA GLU A 394 8.21 21.61 -12.68
C GLU A 394 9.39 21.49 -13.66
N GLY A 395 9.19 20.80 -14.79
CA GLY A 395 10.22 20.61 -15.81
C GLY A 395 11.18 19.44 -15.55
N TYR A 396 10.91 18.61 -14.54
CA TYR A 396 11.69 17.42 -14.22
C TYR A 396 10.86 16.14 -14.35
N ILE A 397 11.51 15.09 -14.85
CA ILE A 397 11.04 13.71 -14.68
C ILE A 397 11.69 13.11 -13.43
N HIS A 398 10.94 12.28 -12.72
CA HIS A 398 11.38 11.61 -11.51
C HIS A 398 11.46 10.10 -11.73
N GLY A 399 12.32 9.44 -10.97
CA GLY A 399 12.42 8.00 -10.97
C GLY A 399 12.90 7.47 -9.63
N PHE A 400 12.88 6.15 -9.49
CA PHE A 400 13.40 5.47 -8.31
C PHE A 400 14.42 4.40 -8.70
N THR A 401 15.52 4.35 -7.96
CA THR A 401 16.49 3.26 -8.08
C THR A 401 15.93 1.95 -7.54
N GLU A 402 16.59 0.82 -7.82
CA GLU A 402 16.20 -0.48 -7.25
C GLU A 402 16.11 -0.41 -5.71
N ASN A 403 17.08 0.25 -5.07
CA ASN A 403 17.09 0.52 -3.62
C ASN A 403 16.37 1.83 -3.23
N TYR A 404 15.40 2.28 -4.03
CA TYR A 404 14.42 3.30 -3.64
C TYR A 404 14.97 4.70 -3.34
N VAL A 405 16.11 5.06 -3.96
CA VAL A 405 16.58 6.45 -4.02
C VAL A 405 15.74 7.19 -5.05
N LYS A 406 15.09 8.27 -4.63
CA LYS A 406 14.33 9.14 -5.54
C LYS A 406 15.30 10.02 -6.30
N VAL A 407 15.30 9.91 -7.62
CA VAL A 407 16.14 10.71 -8.51
C VAL A 407 15.30 11.67 -9.36
N LYS A 408 15.94 12.70 -9.89
CA LYS A 408 15.34 13.58 -10.90
C LYS A 408 16.33 14.02 -11.96
N THR A 409 15.83 14.23 -13.15
CA THR A 409 16.58 14.77 -14.31
C THR A 409 15.64 15.65 -15.15
N PRO A 410 16.12 16.59 -15.98
CA PRO A 410 15.24 17.40 -16.82
C PRO A 410 14.27 16.52 -17.61
N TRP A 411 13.04 16.99 -17.78
CA TRP A 411 11.98 16.24 -18.44
C TRP A 411 12.42 15.74 -19.83
N ASN A 412 12.33 14.43 -20.03
CA ASN A 412 12.42 13.78 -21.34
C ASN A 412 11.34 12.70 -21.39
N PRO A 413 10.33 12.80 -22.28
CA PRO A 413 9.26 11.82 -22.40
C PRO A 413 9.76 10.42 -22.83
N GLU A 414 10.91 10.32 -23.50
CA GLU A 414 11.49 9.03 -23.91
C GLU A 414 11.99 8.19 -22.74
N LEU A 415 12.18 8.81 -21.56
CA LEU A 415 12.58 8.11 -20.35
C LEU A 415 11.40 7.44 -19.65
N VAL A 416 10.15 7.76 -20.00
CA VAL A 416 8.99 7.25 -19.27
C VAL A 416 8.93 5.72 -19.38
N ASN A 417 8.80 5.03 -18.24
CA ASN A 417 8.74 3.56 -18.16
C ASN A 417 10.00 2.83 -18.67
N THR A 418 11.15 3.50 -18.71
CA THR A 418 12.44 2.89 -19.11
C THR A 418 13.37 2.71 -17.92
N LEU A 419 14.28 1.73 -18.06
CA LEU A 419 15.34 1.43 -17.10
C LEU A 419 16.67 1.95 -17.63
N HIS A 420 17.42 2.68 -16.80
CA HIS A 420 18.73 3.20 -17.17
C HIS A 420 19.74 3.03 -16.04
N GLU A 421 20.98 2.68 -16.37
CA GLU A 421 22.09 2.74 -15.42
C GLU A 421 22.54 4.20 -15.26
N ILE A 422 22.61 4.65 -14.01
CA ILE A 422 22.93 6.02 -13.62
C ILE A 422 23.96 6.04 -12.49
N ASN A 423 24.79 7.07 -12.46
CA ASN A 423 25.61 7.42 -11.31
C ASN A 423 24.88 8.46 -10.45
N LEU A 424 24.79 8.23 -9.14
CA LEU A 424 24.14 9.15 -8.21
C LEU A 424 25.14 10.24 -7.77
N THR A 425 24.89 11.51 -8.10
CA THR A 425 25.92 12.56 -7.95
C THR A 425 25.73 13.43 -6.72
N LYS A 426 24.58 14.10 -6.58
CA LYS A 426 24.31 15.02 -5.46
C LYS A 426 22.85 15.00 -5.01
N ILE A 427 22.62 15.27 -3.74
CA ILE A 427 21.27 15.52 -3.21
C ILE A 427 20.92 16.99 -3.49
N ASP A 428 19.77 17.23 -4.12
CA ASP A 428 19.24 18.54 -4.44
C ASP A 428 18.44 19.14 -3.27
N ASP A 429 18.05 20.41 -3.36
CA ASP A 429 17.40 21.15 -2.27
C ASP A 429 16.03 20.57 -1.87
N ASP A 430 15.34 19.92 -2.81
CA ASP A 430 14.07 19.23 -2.56
C ASP A 430 14.24 17.80 -1.99
N GLY A 431 15.50 17.38 -1.76
CA GLY A 431 15.86 16.08 -1.22
C GLY A 431 15.90 14.93 -2.23
N SER A 432 15.61 15.18 -3.51
CA SER A 432 15.83 14.19 -4.58
C SER A 432 17.31 14.17 -5.01
N VAL A 433 17.74 13.07 -5.63
CA VAL A 433 19.13 12.89 -6.06
C VAL A 433 19.29 13.20 -7.55
N ARG A 434 20.27 14.03 -7.87
CA ARG A 434 20.72 14.26 -9.25
C ARG A 434 21.57 13.09 -9.70
N MET A 435 21.58 12.86 -11.01
CA MET A 435 22.29 11.74 -11.59
C MET A 435 22.94 12.10 -12.91
N GLU A 436 23.85 11.23 -13.34
CA GLU A 436 24.44 11.19 -14.67
C GLU A 436 24.20 9.79 -15.27
N PHE A 437 23.86 9.72 -16.55
CA PHE A 437 23.73 8.43 -17.23
C PHE A 437 25.10 7.79 -17.42
N VAL A 438 25.24 6.50 -17.10
CA VAL A 438 26.51 5.77 -17.25
C VAL A 438 26.82 5.50 -18.72
N SER A 439 25.78 5.27 -19.53
CA SER A 439 25.83 5.18 -20.99
C SER A 439 25.06 6.34 -21.63
N ALA A 440 25.49 6.79 -22.81
CA ALA A 440 24.71 7.78 -23.56
C ALA A 440 23.31 7.22 -23.85
N LEU A 441 22.28 8.09 -23.73
CA LEU A 441 20.94 7.77 -24.18
C LEU A 441 21.02 7.47 -25.69
N VAL A 442 20.66 6.25 -26.08
CA VAL A 442 20.63 5.80 -27.48
C VAL A 442 19.31 6.19 -28.11
#